data_AF-A0A8I3ASS7-F1
#
_entry.id   AF-A0A8I3ASS7-F1
#
_cell.length_a   1.000
_cell.length_b   1.000
_cell.length_c   1.000
_cell.angle_alpha   90.00
_cell.angle_beta   90.00
_cell.angle_gamma   90.00
#
_symmetry.space_group_name_H-M   'P 1'
#
loop_
_entity.id
_entity.type
_entity.pdbx_description
1 polymer ?
#
loop_
_entity_poly.entity_id
_entity_poly.type
_entity_poly.pdbx_seq_one_letter_code
_entity_poly.pdbx_strand_id
1 'polypeptide(L)'
;MPSFELHVWGPAFGLPSIDAECIAAIAYLHKALPSAEWTLIPSSDPSVTAAHTWSSGYAAIAAQLAQTPYSLDASLTPAQAADVAAYSSYLTTRLAPLLDISLHALPRNWAQTTRPAYSTILPFPLTWTLPTALHAAALDRSAPYLAGLTLPDEDSDDKETTSALDAALKHIPAPRKKSPLEDLAPTEAATIRLHALALDALAPLNALRAEGEESPGTRLRLSPSSSSSADPDTPPTSLDCLALGYLSLIRRAPVPHDFLRKALEANFPTLARMTADLAETCLTAPGPLPWAPDSATPTVARTLSRFAADVLRVTPVAGPYFVSEARRRAEDPESGAAMVAARALGLLAVGSAVAYGAWTYRGMAPFGLKKQAWARPAGGRLGQFGALGAMLDFSLGGAPDTWAQGEGASHAIVEAEVDVE
;
A
#
# COMPACT_ATOMS: atom_id res chain seq x y z
N MET A 1 -19.71 31.84 7.38
CA MET A 1 -19.12 30.53 7.05
C MET A 1 -17.64 30.76 6.89
N PRO A 2 -16.77 29.85 7.38
CA PRO A 2 -15.32 29.95 7.17
C PRO A 2 -15.02 30.03 5.67
N SER A 3 -13.97 30.76 5.31
CA SER A 3 -13.53 30.88 3.90
C SER A 3 -12.78 29.64 3.43
N PHE A 4 -12.21 28.86 4.34
CA PHE A 4 -11.42 27.66 4.03
C PHE A 4 -11.85 26.45 4.87
N GLU A 5 -11.95 25.30 4.22
CA GLU A 5 -12.22 24.00 4.86
C GLU A 5 -11.05 23.06 4.59
N LEU A 6 -10.38 22.58 5.64
CA LEU A 6 -9.30 21.61 5.52
C LEU A 6 -9.80 20.23 5.92
N HIS A 7 -9.84 19.32 4.95
CA HIS A 7 -10.16 17.92 5.16
C HIS A 7 -8.89 17.12 5.48
N VAL A 8 -8.86 16.46 6.64
CA VAL A 8 -7.69 15.71 7.11
C VAL A 8 -8.05 14.30 7.56
N TRP A 9 -7.01 13.48 7.75
CA TRP A 9 -7.11 12.28 8.57
C TRP A 9 -7.29 12.63 10.04
N GLY A 10 -7.97 11.76 10.78
CA GLY A 10 -8.20 11.97 12.21
C GLY A 10 -6.94 11.92 13.08
N PRO A 11 -7.05 12.42 14.33
CA PRO A 11 -5.92 12.51 15.25
C PRO A 11 -5.42 11.14 15.71
N ALA A 12 -4.09 11.00 15.80
CA ALA A 12 -3.41 9.80 16.29
C ALA A 12 -2.09 10.17 16.98
N PHE A 13 -1.59 9.30 17.87
CA PHE A 13 -0.27 9.43 18.51
C PHE A 13 -0.03 10.78 19.24
N GLY A 14 -1.10 11.43 19.72
CA GLY A 14 -1.03 12.77 20.31
C GLY A 14 -0.70 13.88 19.29
N LEU A 15 -0.93 13.63 18.00
CA LEU A 15 -0.84 14.57 16.89
C LEU A 15 -2.23 14.82 16.29
N PRO A 16 -2.44 15.95 15.61
CA PRO A 16 -3.76 16.29 15.07
C PRO A 16 -4.19 15.43 13.87
N SER A 17 -3.27 14.67 13.28
CA SER A 17 -3.53 13.72 12.19
C SER A 17 -2.54 12.54 12.26
N ILE A 18 -2.90 11.39 11.69
CA ILE A 18 -2.00 10.24 11.49
C ILE A 18 -1.05 10.39 10.29
N ASP A 19 -1.43 11.23 9.31
CA ASP A 19 -0.68 11.47 8.09
C ASP A 19 0.23 12.70 8.18
N ALA A 20 1.43 12.61 7.60
CA ALA A 20 2.48 13.62 7.66
C ALA A 20 2.10 14.90 6.93
N GLU A 21 1.58 14.77 5.71
CA GLU A 21 1.16 15.90 4.88
C GLU A 21 -0.04 16.64 5.49
N CYS A 22 -0.98 15.90 6.09
CA CYS A 22 -2.09 16.49 6.82
C CYS A 22 -1.61 17.28 8.06
N ILE A 23 -0.65 16.78 8.84
CA ILE A 23 -0.06 17.55 9.96
C ILE A 23 0.61 18.82 9.44
N ALA A 24 1.34 18.72 8.32
CA ALA A 24 1.99 19.87 7.69
C ALA A 24 0.98 20.93 7.23
N ALA A 25 -0.12 20.51 6.59
CA ALA A 25 -1.19 21.41 6.16
C ALA A 25 -1.87 22.10 7.35
N ILE A 26 -2.12 21.37 8.44
CA ILE A 26 -2.66 21.94 9.69
C ILE A 26 -1.69 22.98 10.26
N ALA A 27 -0.40 22.64 10.36
CA ALA A 27 0.61 23.56 10.88
C ALA A 27 0.72 24.84 10.04
N TYR A 28 0.66 24.70 8.70
CA TYR A 28 0.67 25.82 7.77
C TYR A 28 -0.53 26.74 8.02
N LEU A 29 -1.76 26.22 7.95
CA LEU A 29 -2.97 27.02 8.10
C LEU A 29 -3.08 27.64 9.50
N HIS A 30 -2.73 26.89 10.55
CA HIS A 30 -2.83 27.38 11.92
C HIS A 30 -1.88 28.55 12.21
N LYS A 31 -0.75 28.62 11.50
CA LYS A 31 0.16 29.76 11.58
C LYS A 31 -0.21 30.89 10.63
N ALA A 32 -0.66 30.58 9.43
CA ALA A 32 -0.94 31.55 8.38
C ALA A 32 -2.28 32.28 8.55
N LEU A 33 -3.30 31.59 9.08
CA LEU A 33 -4.68 32.07 9.16
C LEU A 33 -5.18 32.17 10.61
N PRO A 34 -5.96 33.19 10.94
CA PRO A 34 -6.71 33.24 12.19
C PRO A 34 -7.70 32.06 12.29
N SER A 35 -7.87 31.48 13.48
CA SER A 35 -8.76 30.32 13.71
C SER A 35 -10.24 30.53 13.37
N ALA A 36 -10.66 31.77 13.09
CA ALA A 36 -12.03 32.10 12.67
C ALA A 36 -12.26 31.96 11.14
N GLU A 37 -11.19 31.98 10.34
CA GLU A 37 -11.28 31.99 8.87
C GLU A 37 -11.26 30.58 8.25
N TRP A 38 -10.89 29.57 9.04
CA TRP A 38 -10.78 28.19 8.56
C TRP A 38 -11.34 27.17 9.54
N THR A 39 -11.75 26.02 9.03
CA THR A 39 -12.25 24.91 9.84
C THR A 39 -11.58 23.59 9.47
N LEU A 40 -11.29 22.79 10.49
CA LEU A 40 -10.67 21.47 10.37
C LEU A 40 -11.74 20.37 10.40
N ILE A 41 -11.80 19.54 9.36
CA ILE A 41 -12.79 18.49 9.19
C ILE A 41 -12.08 17.13 9.13
N PRO A 42 -12.26 16.23 10.12
CA PRO A 42 -11.70 14.88 10.11
C PRO A 42 -12.56 13.97 9.21
N SER A 43 -12.49 14.16 7.89
CA SER A 43 -13.30 13.35 6.96
C SER A 43 -12.79 11.93 6.80
N SER A 44 -11.48 11.71 6.91
CA SER A 44 -10.83 10.39 6.74
C SER A 44 -11.28 9.64 5.46
N ASP A 45 -11.71 10.39 4.45
CA ASP A 45 -12.23 9.89 3.17
C ASP A 45 -11.60 10.71 2.04
N PRO A 46 -10.63 10.14 1.29
CA PRO A 46 -9.99 10.84 0.19
C PRO A 46 -10.90 11.00 -1.04
N SER A 47 -12.13 10.48 -1.02
CA SER A 47 -13.12 10.69 -2.09
C SER A 47 -14.13 11.80 -1.81
N VAL A 48 -13.97 12.56 -0.73
CA VAL A 48 -14.74 13.80 -0.57
C VAL A 48 -14.28 14.76 -1.66
N THR A 49 -15.15 15.01 -2.63
CA THR A 49 -15.06 16.14 -3.55
C THR A 49 -16.33 16.96 -3.35
N ALA A 50 -16.21 18.27 -3.16
CA ALA A 50 -17.34 19.19 -3.14
C ALA A 50 -17.45 19.97 -4.45
N ALA A 51 -18.52 20.72 -4.58
CA ALA A 51 -18.91 21.42 -5.81
C ALA A 51 -18.07 22.67 -6.15
N HIS A 52 -16.96 22.92 -5.46
CA HIS A 52 -16.14 24.14 -5.54
C HIS A 52 -14.72 23.84 -6.07
N THR A 53 -13.80 24.80 -5.96
CA THR A 53 -12.38 24.58 -6.29
C THR A 53 -11.74 23.66 -5.23
N TRP A 54 -11.29 22.47 -5.62
CA TRP A 54 -10.63 21.51 -4.74
C TRP A 54 -9.14 21.41 -5.07
N SER A 55 -8.30 21.44 -4.03
CA SER A 55 -6.88 21.08 -4.11
C SER A 55 -6.60 19.93 -3.16
N SER A 56 -5.83 18.95 -3.63
CA SER A 56 -5.45 17.77 -2.86
C SER A 56 -3.93 17.66 -2.76
N GLY A 57 -3.44 17.33 -1.58
CA GLY A 57 -2.01 17.18 -1.29
C GLY A 57 -1.37 18.48 -0.82
N TYR A 58 -0.37 18.36 0.05
CA TYR A 58 0.25 19.51 0.71
C TYR A 58 0.82 20.54 -0.27
N ALA A 59 1.53 20.08 -1.30
CA ALA A 59 2.17 20.95 -2.28
C ALA A 59 1.15 21.80 -3.07
N ALA A 60 -0.02 21.24 -3.42
CA ALA A 60 -1.07 21.96 -4.12
C ALA A 60 -1.74 23.00 -3.19
N ILE A 61 -1.98 22.63 -1.94
CA ILE A 61 -2.54 23.53 -0.91
C ILE A 61 -1.57 24.71 -0.67
N ALA A 62 -0.28 24.44 -0.45
CA ALA A 62 0.73 25.46 -0.26
C ALA A 62 0.85 26.38 -1.50
N ALA A 63 0.80 25.83 -2.71
CA ALA A 63 0.85 26.62 -3.95
C ALA A 63 -0.39 27.51 -4.15
N GLN A 64 -1.57 27.10 -3.69
CA GLN A 64 -2.76 27.95 -3.69
C GLN A 64 -2.66 29.06 -2.65
N LEU A 65 -2.23 28.73 -1.43
CA LEU A 65 -2.05 29.72 -0.36
C LEU A 65 -0.94 30.72 -0.69
N ALA A 66 0.08 30.32 -1.45
CA ALA A 66 1.12 31.22 -1.95
C ALA A 66 0.58 32.35 -2.85
N GLN A 67 -0.58 32.17 -3.48
CA GLN A 67 -1.25 33.20 -4.30
C GLN A 67 -2.11 34.16 -3.47
N THR A 68 -2.30 33.85 -2.19
CA THR A 68 -3.09 34.64 -1.24
C THR A 68 -2.16 35.47 -0.33
N PRO A 69 -2.67 36.50 0.36
CA PRO A 69 -1.86 37.26 1.32
C PRO A 69 -1.36 36.44 2.52
N TYR A 70 -1.84 35.22 2.70
CA TYR A 70 -1.50 34.30 3.80
C TYR A 70 -0.27 33.42 3.50
N SER A 71 0.54 33.79 2.50
CA SER A 71 1.73 33.04 2.14
C SER A 71 2.81 33.14 3.22
N LEU A 72 3.20 32.00 3.81
CA LEU A 72 4.35 31.90 4.73
C LEU A 72 5.70 32.16 4.03
N ASP A 73 5.73 32.00 2.70
CA ASP A 73 6.94 32.10 1.90
C ASP A 73 7.13 33.50 1.27
N ALA A 74 6.26 34.46 1.61
CA ALA A 74 6.26 35.80 1.01
C ALA A 74 7.57 36.58 1.23
N SER A 75 8.29 36.30 2.31
CA SER A 75 9.57 36.96 2.65
C SER A 75 10.80 36.28 2.05
N LEU A 76 10.64 35.19 1.30
CA LEU A 76 11.77 34.39 0.80
C LEU A 76 12.39 35.01 -0.45
N THR A 77 13.73 34.94 -0.54
CA THR A 77 14.47 35.28 -1.77
C THR A 77 14.26 34.20 -2.83
N PRO A 78 14.43 34.49 -4.13
CA PRO A 78 14.23 33.50 -5.19
C PRO A 78 15.16 32.27 -5.07
N ALA A 79 16.37 32.43 -4.52
CA ALA A 79 17.27 31.31 -4.24
C ALA A 79 16.69 30.41 -3.13
N GLN A 80 16.21 31.01 -2.04
CA GLN A 80 15.59 30.28 -0.93
C GLN A 80 14.29 29.59 -1.34
N ALA A 81 13.50 30.21 -2.21
CA ALA A 81 12.30 29.59 -2.77
C ALA A 81 12.65 28.34 -3.60
N ALA A 82 13.77 28.36 -4.34
CA ALA A 82 14.26 27.19 -5.07
C ALA A 82 14.71 26.08 -4.09
N ASP A 83 15.39 26.44 -3.00
CA ASP A 83 15.77 25.48 -1.96
C ASP A 83 14.54 24.87 -1.27
N VAL A 84 13.54 25.69 -0.93
CA VAL A 84 12.27 25.21 -0.37
C VAL A 84 11.59 24.20 -1.30
N ALA A 85 11.54 24.47 -2.60
CA ALA A 85 10.98 23.54 -3.57
C ALA A 85 11.80 22.23 -3.67
N ALA A 86 13.13 22.34 -3.74
CA ALA A 86 14.03 21.20 -3.81
C ALA A 86 13.90 20.30 -2.58
N TYR A 87 13.97 20.87 -1.37
CA TYR A 87 13.86 20.11 -0.14
C TYR A 87 12.45 19.60 0.16
N SER A 88 11.39 20.29 -0.31
CA SER A 88 10.03 19.74 -0.25
C SER A 88 9.89 18.47 -1.08
N SER A 89 10.48 18.46 -2.29
CA SER A 89 10.57 17.24 -3.11
C SER A 89 11.44 16.16 -2.46
N TYR A 90 12.51 16.56 -1.78
CA TYR A 90 13.40 15.63 -1.06
C TYR A 90 12.67 14.94 0.10
N LEU A 91 11.92 15.69 0.91
CA LEU A 91 11.13 15.14 2.03
C LEU A 91 10.11 14.11 1.54
N THR A 92 9.35 14.46 0.50
CA THR A 92 8.32 13.57 -0.08
C THR A 92 8.91 12.32 -0.74
N THR A 93 10.10 12.40 -1.34
CA THR A 93 10.73 11.27 -2.04
C THR A 93 11.62 10.38 -1.17
N ARG A 94 12.25 10.94 -0.12
CA ARG A 94 13.18 10.22 0.76
C ARG A 94 12.60 9.90 2.13
N LEU A 95 11.94 10.86 2.78
CA LEU A 95 11.39 10.63 4.13
C LEU A 95 10.04 9.92 4.09
N ALA A 96 9.17 10.20 3.11
CA ALA A 96 7.86 9.53 3.05
C ALA A 96 7.98 8.00 2.93
N PRO A 97 8.82 7.42 2.04
CA PRO A 97 8.99 5.98 1.97
C PRO A 97 9.62 5.37 3.24
N LEU A 98 10.50 6.10 3.93
CA LEU A 98 11.06 5.64 5.20
C LEU A 98 10.02 5.60 6.32
N LEU A 99 9.17 6.62 6.38
CA LEU A 99 8.04 6.66 7.30
C LEU A 99 7.05 5.52 6.98
N ASP A 100 6.77 5.27 5.70
CA ASP A 100 5.95 4.15 5.24
C ASP A 100 6.54 2.81 5.69
N ILE A 101 7.86 2.62 5.60
CA ILE A 101 8.51 1.40 6.10
C ILE A 101 8.29 1.25 7.60
N SER A 102 8.51 2.32 8.35
CA SER A 102 8.39 2.30 9.81
C SER A 102 6.97 2.03 10.30
N LEU A 103 5.95 2.63 9.67
CA LEU A 103 4.56 2.53 10.13
C LEU A 103 3.79 1.39 9.48
N HIS A 104 4.06 1.08 8.21
CA HIS A 104 3.28 0.14 7.42
C HIS A 104 4.04 -1.14 7.09
N ALA A 105 5.29 -1.06 6.60
CA ALA A 105 5.97 -2.26 6.11
C ALA A 105 6.40 -3.23 7.22
N LEU A 106 6.81 -2.71 8.38
CA LEU A 106 7.20 -3.55 9.52
C LEU A 106 5.97 -4.21 10.16
N PRO A 107 5.83 -5.55 10.11
CA PRO A 107 4.60 -6.23 10.51
C PRO A 107 4.17 -5.93 11.95
N ARG A 108 5.10 -6.03 12.91
CA ARG A 108 4.82 -5.71 14.33
C ARG A 108 4.37 -4.27 14.54
N ASN A 109 4.96 -3.32 13.82
CA ASN A 109 4.56 -1.91 13.91
C ASN A 109 3.15 -1.72 13.34
N TRP A 110 2.88 -2.31 12.19
CA TRP A 110 1.55 -2.26 11.56
C TRP A 110 0.46 -2.86 12.46
N ALA A 111 0.67 -4.08 12.96
CA ALA A 111 -0.31 -4.82 13.75
C ALA A 111 -0.59 -4.16 15.10
N GLN A 112 0.43 -3.68 15.81
CA GLN A 112 0.30 -3.19 17.18
C GLN A 112 -0.01 -1.68 17.27
N THR A 113 0.34 -0.89 16.26
CA THR A 113 0.27 0.58 16.37
C THR A 113 -0.55 1.24 15.28
N THR A 114 -0.19 1.03 14.02
CA THR A 114 -0.77 1.77 12.90
C THR A 114 -2.19 1.31 12.58
N ARG A 115 -2.45 0.00 12.49
CA ARG A 115 -3.79 -0.55 12.22
C ARG A 115 -4.80 -0.22 13.33
N PRO A 116 -4.47 -0.37 14.63
CA PRO A 116 -5.35 0.10 15.71
C PRO A 116 -5.62 1.60 15.65
N ALA A 117 -4.62 2.43 15.35
CA ALA A 117 -4.81 3.88 15.20
C ALA A 117 -5.82 4.22 14.10
N TYR A 118 -5.72 3.60 12.92
CA TYR A 118 -6.74 3.77 11.87
C TYR A 118 -8.13 3.28 12.31
N SER A 119 -8.19 2.21 13.10
CA SER A 119 -9.46 1.66 13.60
C SER A 119 -10.17 2.60 14.58
N THR A 120 -9.42 3.46 15.28
CA THR A 120 -10.00 4.49 16.16
C THR A 120 -10.53 5.71 15.41
N ILE A 121 -9.98 6.00 14.23
CA ILE A 121 -10.32 7.18 13.42
C ILE A 121 -11.51 6.87 12.49
N LEU A 122 -11.57 5.65 11.96
CA LEU A 122 -12.52 5.28 10.92
C LEU A 122 -13.81 4.68 11.47
N PRO A 123 -14.98 5.02 10.89
CA PRO A 123 -16.24 4.40 11.26
C PRO A 123 -16.35 2.98 10.69
N PHE A 124 -17.05 2.10 11.40
CA PHE A 124 -17.46 0.80 10.86
C PHE A 124 -18.39 0.99 9.65
N PRO A 125 -18.22 0.25 8.52
CA PRO A 125 -17.28 -0.86 8.27
C PRO A 125 -15.98 -0.48 7.53
N LEU A 126 -15.64 0.81 7.40
CA LEU A 126 -14.45 1.26 6.65
C LEU A 126 -13.12 0.80 7.26
N THR A 127 -13.13 0.40 8.53
CA THR A 127 -11.99 -0.20 9.24
C THR A 127 -11.45 -1.48 8.59
N TRP A 128 -12.22 -2.15 7.74
CA TRP A 128 -11.79 -3.38 7.06
C TRP A 128 -11.15 -3.14 5.69
N THR A 129 -11.53 -2.07 4.99
CA THR A 129 -11.10 -1.81 3.61
C THR A 129 -10.03 -0.73 3.51
N LEU A 130 -10.17 0.37 4.26
CA LEU A 130 -9.24 1.49 4.12
C LEU A 130 -7.84 1.19 4.68
N PRO A 131 -7.67 0.62 5.89
CA PRO A 131 -6.33 0.36 6.41
C PRO A 131 -5.55 -0.62 5.52
N THR A 132 -6.22 -1.63 4.95
CA THR A 132 -5.58 -2.60 4.06
C THR A 132 -5.18 -1.97 2.72
N ALA A 133 -6.01 -1.11 2.15
CA ALA A 133 -5.67 -0.34 0.94
C ALA A 133 -4.50 0.64 1.19
N LEU A 134 -4.50 1.34 2.33
CA LEU A 134 -3.41 2.26 2.71
C LEU A 134 -2.10 1.51 2.94
N HIS A 135 -2.16 0.34 3.60
CA HIS A 135 -1.01 -0.54 3.78
C HIS A 135 -0.43 -1.01 2.45
N ALA A 136 -1.26 -1.46 1.51
CA ALA A 136 -0.81 -1.85 0.17
C ALA A 136 -0.15 -0.67 -0.58
N ALA A 137 -0.76 0.52 -0.55
CA ALA A 137 -0.20 1.71 -1.20
C ALA A 137 1.15 2.13 -0.58
N ALA A 138 1.30 2.03 0.73
CA ALA A 138 2.55 2.32 1.42
C ALA A 138 3.66 1.30 1.09
N LEU A 139 3.30 0.02 0.95
CA LEU A 139 4.21 -1.02 0.47
C LEU A 139 4.66 -0.76 -0.97
N ASP A 140 3.75 -0.38 -1.86
CA ASP A 140 4.10 -0.05 -3.26
C ASP A 140 5.06 1.15 -3.34
N ARG A 141 4.85 2.19 -2.52
CA ARG A 141 5.76 3.36 -2.45
C ARG A 141 7.14 3.01 -1.87
N SER A 142 7.19 2.12 -0.89
CA SER A 142 8.43 1.73 -0.21
C SER A 142 9.14 0.54 -0.86
N ALA A 143 8.52 -0.13 -1.83
CA ALA A 143 9.06 -1.31 -2.52
C ALA A 143 10.51 -1.15 -3.01
N PRO A 144 10.95 0.00 -3.59
CA PRO A 144 12.33 0.17 -4.03
C PRO A 144 13.35 0.10 -2.88
N TYR A 145 12.98 0.55 -1.68
CA TYR A 145 13.83 0.54 -0.49
C TYR A 145 13.79 -0.81 0.22
N LEU A 146 12.67 -1.53 0.10
CA LEU A 146 12.49 -2.87 0.64
C LEU A 146 13.17 -3.95 -0.22
N ALA A 147 13.46 -3.66 -1.50
CA ALA A 147 14.13 -4.58 -2.41
C ALA A 147 15.49 -5.01 -1.85
N GLY A 148 15.58 -6.26 -1.36
CA GLY A 148 16.79 -6.82 -0.76
C GLY A 148 16.91 -6.66 0.76
N LEU A 149 15.84 -6.23 1.45
CA LEU A 149 15.70 -6.28 2.90
C LEU A 149 14.79 -7.45 3.30
N THR A 150 15.30 -8.36 4.12
CA THR A 150 14.47 -9.31 4.84
C THR A 150 13.87 -8.60 6.05
N LEU A 151 12.58 -8.28 5.99
CA LEU A 151 11.91 -7.63 7.11
C LEU A 151 11.92 -8.56 8.33
N PRO A 152 12.08 -8.03 9.55
CA PRO A 152 11.93 -8.84 10.76
C PRO A 152 10.51 -9.40 10.81
N ASP A 153 10.36 -10.71 10.64
CA ASP A 153 9.07 -11.38 10.66
C ASP A 153 8.42 -11.30 12.04
N GLU A 154 7.09 -11.30 12.06
CA GLU A 154 6.30 -11.58 13.26
C GLU A 154 6.55 -13.05 13.66
N ASP A 155 7.33 -13.22 14.72
CA ASP A 155 7.46 -14.46 15.47
C ASP A 155 8.07 -15.65 14.70
N SER A 156 9.35 -15.53 14.33
CA SER A 156 10.18 -16.74 14.13
C SER A 156 10.54 -17.39 15.49
N ASP A 157 9.52 -17.85 16.22
CA ASP A 157 9.64 -19.02 17.10
C ASP A 157 9.59 -20.34 16.29
N ASP A 158 9.58 -20.24 14.96
CA ASP A 158 9.58 -21.36 14.05
C ASP A 158 11.01 -21.88 13.80
N LYS A 159 11.28 -22.97 14.51
CA LYS A 159 12.15 -24.08 14.09
C LYS A 159 12.32 -24.07 12.58
N GLU A 160 13.54 -23.79 12.14
CA GLU A 160 13.98 -24.00 10.76
C GLU A 160 13.49 -25.36 10.24
N THR A 161 12.37 -25.41 9.51
CA THR A 161 12.10 -26.52 8.59
C THR A 161 12.99 -26.29 7.38
N THR A 162 14.29 -26.45 7.60
CA THR A 162 15.26 -26.55 6.51
C THR A 162 14.73 -27.60 5.55
N SER A 163 14.49 -27.20 4.30
CA SER A 163 14.22 -28.18 3.26
C SER A 163 15.41 -29.14 3.23
N ALA A 164 15.19 -30.43 2.97
CA ALA A 164 16.28 -31.40 2.87
C ALA A 164 17.35 -30.97 1.82
N LEU A 165 16.93 -30.15 0.86
CA LEU A 165 17.78 -29.49 -0.14
C LEU A 165 18.71 -28.43 0.50
N ASP A 166 18.20 -27.56 1.37
CA ASP A 166 19.02 -26.55 2.06
C ASP A 166 20.02 -27.19 3.03
N ALA A 167 19.62 -28.27 3.70
CA ALA A 167 20.52 -29.07 4.52
C ALA A 167 21.63 -29.69 3.67
N ALA A 168 21.32 -30.21 2.48
CA ALA A 168 22.30 -30.76 1.55
C ALA A 168 23.24 -29.68 0.96
N LEU A 169 22.72 -28.48 0.66
CA LEU A 169 23.50 -27.35 0.14
C LEU A 169 24.49 -26.77 1.17
N LYS A 170 24.18 -26.83 2.47
CA LYS A 170 25.10 -26.42 3.55
C LYS A 170 26.40 -27.24 3.59
N HIS A 171 26.43 -28.45 3.01
CA HIS A 171 27.62 -29.32 2.97
C HIS A 171 28.55 -29.06 1.78
N ILE A 172 28.18 -28.19 0.84
CA ILE A 172 29.03 -27.83 -0.30
C ILE A 172 29.99 -26.70 0.13
N PRO A 173 31.32 -26.91 0.08
CA PRO A 173 32.28 -25.87 0.44
C PRO A 173 32.20 -24.70 -0.56
N ALA A 174 31.61 -23.58 -0.15
CA ALA A 174 31.59 -22.36 -0.96
C ALA A 174 32.89 -21.56 -0.73
N PRO A 175 33.67 -21.21 -1.77
CA PRO A 175 34.93 -20.49 -1.64
C PRO A 175 34.76 -18.97 -1.44
N ARG A 176 33.59 -18.50 -0.97
CA ARG A 176 33.32 -17.07 -0.79
C ARG A 176 33.60 -16.66 0.66
N LYS A 177 34.56 -15.75 0.85
CA LYS A 177 34.70 -14.98 2.08
C LYS A 177 33.43 -14.12 2.22
N LYS A 178 32.54 -14.52 3.12
CA LYS A 178 31.32 -13.75 3.43
C LYS A 178 31.73 -12.42 4.04
N SER A 179 31.01 -11.36 3.69
CA SER A 179 31.19 -10.06 4.32
C SER A 179 30.70 -10.12 5.78
N PRO A 180 31.25 -9.30 6.71
CA PRO A 180 30.82 -9.33 8.11
C PRO A 180 29.31 -9.10 8.34
N LEU A 181 28.62 -8.47 7.37
CA LEU A 181 27.16 -8.27 7.39
C LEU A 181 26.38 -9.53 6.99
N GLU A 182 26.99 -10.41 6.18
CA GLU A 182 26.40 -11.70 5.75
C GLU A 182 26.57 -12.80 6.81
N ASP A 183 27.45 -12.58 7.80
CA ASP A 183 27.63 -13.46 8.95
C ASP A 183 26.69 -13.14 10.12
N LEU A 184 25.99 -11.99 10.07
CA LEU A 184 24.96 -11.61 11.04
C LEU A 184 23.62 -12.28 10.71
N ALA A 185 22.75 -12.40 11.72
CA ALA A 185 21.38 -12.83 11.48
C ALA A 185 20.73 -11.87 10.45
N PRO A 186 19.94 -12.39 9.48
CA PRO A 186 19.36 -11.58 8.41
C PRO A 186 18.50 -10.43 8.95
N THR A 187 17.90 -10.61 10.13
CA THR A 187 17.13 -9.60 10.87
C THR A 187 18.02 -8.45 11.37
N GLU A 188 19.17 -8.74 11.97
CA GLU A 188 20.11 -7.73 12.44
C GLU A 188 20.70 -6.94 11.27
N ALA A 189 21.08 -7.62 10.19
CA ALA A 189 21.56 -6.99 8.95
C ALA A 189 20.52 -6.01 8.37
N ALA A 190 19.23 -6.38 8.37
CA ALA A 190 18.15 -5.51 7.92
C ALA A 190 18.02 -4.26 8.82
N THR A 191 18.11 -4.40 10.14
CA THR A 191 18.04 -3.24 11.06
C THR A 191 19.20 -2.27 10.85
N ILE A 192 20.42 -2.77 10.62
CA ILE A 192 21.59 -1.94 10.33
C ILE A 192 21.39 -1.16 9.03
N ARG A 193 20.89 -1.83 7.98
CA ARG A 193 20.60 -1.18 6.69
C ARG A 193 19.51 -0.11 6.82
N LEU A 194 18.42 -0.40 7.53
CA LEU A 194 17.36 0.57 7.81
C LEU A 194 17.88 1.78 8.59
N HIS A 195 18.74 1.56 9.58
CA HIS A 195 19.37 2.64 10.33
C HIS A 195 20.29 3.48 9.42
N ALA A 196 21.08 2.84 8.55
CA ALA A 196 21.93 3.56 7.58
C ALA A 196 21.11 4.41 6.60
N LEU A 197 19.99 3.89 6.09
CA LEU A 197 19.06 4.65 5.24
C LEU A 197 18.44 5.84 5.99
N ALA A 198 18.13 5.68 7.27
CA ALA A 198 17.62 6.75 8.12
C ALA A 198 18.65 7.88 8.28
N LEU A 199 19.92 7.53 8.52
CA LEU A 199 21.00 8.51 8.62
C LEU A 199 21.22 9.28 7.31
N ASP A 200 21.23 8.57 6.19
CA ASP A 200 21.40 9.16 4.85
C ASP A 200 20.26 10.13 4.50
N ALA A 201 19.03 9.83 4.92
CA ALA A 201 17.88 10.70 4.69
C ALA A 201 17.84 11.94 5.61
N LEU A 202 18.29 11.80 6.87
CA LEU A 202 18.25 12.90 7.84
C LEU A 202 19.47 13.83 7.76
N ALA A 203 20.61 13.34 7.27
CA ALA A 203 21.85 14.11 7.20
C ALA A 203 21.73 15.40 6.36
N PRO A 204 21.14 15.39 5.14
CA PRO A 204 20.97 16.61 4.34
C PRO A 204 20.06 17.66 4.99
N LEU A 205 19.03 17.21 5.72
CA LEU A 205 18.15 18.13 6.46
C LEU A 205 18.88 18.82 7.61
N ASN A 206 19.72 18.07 8.34
CA ASN A 206 20.53 18.68 9.39
C ASN A 206 21.62 19.59 8.82
N ALA A 207 22.18 19.27 7.65
CA ALA A 207 23.13 20.14 6.95
C ALA A 207 22.48 21.46 6.54
N LEU A 208 21.27 21.42 5.95
CA LEU A 208 20.49 22.61 5.62
C LEU A 208 20.19 23.47 6.85
N ARG A 209 19.77 22.83 7.96
CA ARG A 209 19.53 23.53 9.24
C ARG A 209 20.80 24.21 9.77
N ALA A 210 21.96 23.55 9.64
CA ALA A 210 23.24 24.02 10.14
C ALA A 210 23.91 25.06 9.23
N GLU A 211 23.39 25.29 8.02
CA GLU A 211 23.94 26.26 7.09
C GLU A 211 23.89 27.67 7.69
N GLY A 212 25.03 28.34 7.83
CA GLY A 212 25.12 29.68 8.43
C GLY A 212 24.97 29.73 9.96
N GLU A 213 25.08 28.58 10.64
CA GLU A 213 25.06 28.47 12.10
C GLU A 213 26.47 28.69 12.69
N GLU A 214 26.65 29.71 13.53
CA GLU A 214 27.94 29.97 14.22
C GLU A 214 28.17 29.06 15.44
N SER A 215 27.11 28.56 16.06
CA SER A 215 27.15 27.65 17.21
C SER A 215 26.07 26.58 17.11
N PRO A 216 26.39 25.29 17.33
CA PRO A 216 25.49 24.18 17.03
C PRO A 216 24.19 24.21 17.84
N GLY A 217 23.05 24.19 17.16
CA GLY A 217 21.71 24.11 17.75
C GLY A 217 21.06 25.43 18.13
N THR A 218 21.59 26.56 17.64
CA THR A 218 21.00 27.91 17.72
C THR A 218 19.87 28.08 16.72
N ARG A 219 19.96 27.43 15.55
CA ARG A 219 18.98 27.57 14.48
C ARG A 219 17.84 26.56 14.62
N LEU A 220 16.62 27.11 14.77
CA LEU A 220 15.36 26.38 14.98
C LEU A 220 14.46 26.36 13.73
N ARG A 221 14.96 26.80 12.57
CA ARG A 221 14.23 26.81 11.28
C ARG A 221 15.12 26.26 10.16
N LEU A 222 14.54 25.55 9.21
CA LEU A 222 15.25 25.00 8.04
C LEU A 222 15.57 26.08 7.01
N SER A 223 14.66 27.01 6.76
CA SER A 223 14.90 28.09 5.78
C SER A 223 15.69 29.25 6.37
N PRO A 224 16.65 29.85 5.63
CA PRO A 224 17.43 30.97 6.11
C PRO A 224 16.63 32.26 5.92
N SER A 225 15.79 32.67 6.88
CA SER A 225 15.25 34.03 6.83
C SER A 225 16.38 35.05 6.95
N SER A 226 16.36 36.08 6.12
CA SER A 226 17.43 37.08 5.91
C SER A 226 17.70 38.05 7.07
N SER A 227 17.13 37.84 8.25
CA SER A 227 17.44 38.59 9.47
C SER A 227 17.98 37.63 10.52
N SER A 228 19.23 37.86 10.94
CA SER A 228 19.92 37.26 12.10
C SER A 228 19.45 35.87 12.53
N SER A 229 20.27 34.87 12.23
CA SER A 229 20.15 33.43 12.52
C SER A 229 19.89 33.01 13.99
N ALA A 230 19.54 33.95 14.87
CA ALA A 230 19.29 33.77 16.29
C ALA A 230 17.96 34.41 16.76
N ASP A 231 17.14 34.99 15.87
CA ASP A 231 15.89 35.62 16.29
C ASP A 231 14.79 34.54 16.51
N PRO A 232 14.29 34.36 17.75
CA PRO A 232 13.22 33.38 18.04
C PRO A 232 11.91 33.69 17.31
N ASP A 233 11.74 34.91 16.82
CA ASP A 233 10.50 35.38 16.18
C ASP A 233 10.45 35.14 14.66
N THR A 234 11.44 34.46 14.06
CA THR A 234 11.41 34.10 12.64
C THR A 234 10.16 33.25 12.33
N PRO A 235 9.28 33.70 11.41
CA PRO A 235 8.08 32.95 11.03
C PRO A 235 8.49 31.63 10.35
N PRO A 236 7.79 30.52 10.63
CA PRO A 236 8.05 29.25 9.97
C PRO A 236 7.65 29.32 8.49
N THR A 237 8.42 28.64 7.65
CA THR A 237 8.17 28.54 6.21
C THR A 237 7.29 27.34 5.86
N SER A 238 6.86 27.25 4.60
CA SER A 238 6.16 26.06 4.10
C SER A 238 7.02 24.79 4.22
N LEU A 239 8.34 24.90 4.04
CA LEU A 239 9.27 23.78 4.25
C LEU A 239 9.28 23.32 5.70
N ASP A 240 9.32 24.27 6.66
CA ASP A 240 9.34 23.97 8.08
C ASP A 240 8.08 23.22 8.52
N CYS A 241 6.93 23.60 7.97
CA CYS A 241 5.65 22.91 8.23
C CYS A 241 5.66 21.47 7.69
N LEU A 242 6.21 21.26 6.48
CA LEU A 242 6.32 19.93 5.89
C LEU A 242 7.29 19.03 6.68
N ALA A 243 8.45 19.56 7.04
CA ALA A 243 9.43 18.86 7.85
C ALA A 243 8.88 18.53 9.25
N LEU A 244 8.13 19.46 9.86
CA LEU A 244 7.41 19.24 11.11
C LEU A 244 6.47 18.04 10.99
N GLY A 245 5.69 17.92 9.91
CA GLY A 245 4.79 16.80 9.66
C GLY A 245 5.50 15.44 9.73
N TYR A 246 6.55 15.25 8.93
CA TYR A 246 7.29 13.97 8.91
C TYR A 246 8.04 13.70 10.21
N LEU A 247 8.76 14.69 10.74
CA LEU A 247 9.63 14.50 11.90
C LEU A 247 8.82 14.35 13.20
N SER A 248 7.66 15.00 13.31
CA SER A 248 6.78 14.84 14.47
C SER A 248 6.21 13.43 14.55
N LEU A 249 5.83 12.82 13.42
CA LEU A 249 5.40 11.43 13.37
C LEU A 249 6.53 10.48 13.74
N ILE A 250 7.74 10.68 13.20
CA ILE A 250 8.93 9.87 13.55
C ILE A 250 9.19 9.89 15.06
N ARG A 251 9.02 11.04 15.70
CA ARG A 251 9.29 11.20 17.14
C ARG A 251 8.16 10.69 18.03
N ARG A 252 6.90 10.95 17.68
CA ARG A 252 5.74 10.68 18.57
C ARG A 252 5.08 9.32 18.33
N ALA A 253 5.26 8.67 17.18
CA ALA A 253 4.66 7.37 16.92
C ALA A 253 5.20 6.31 17.90
N PRO A 254 4.34 5.63 18.68
CA PRO A 254 4.76 4.66 19.69
C PRO A 254 5.02 3.29 19.06
N VAL A 255 5.99 3.20 18.14
CA VAL A 255 6.31 1.97 17.40
C VAL A 255 7.21 0.99 18.19
N PRO A 256 6.94 -0.33 18.14
CA PRO A 256 7.82 -1.36 18.71
C PRO A 256 9.24 -1.34 18.16
N HIS A 257 9.38 -1.28 16.82
CA HIS A 257 10.66 -1.13 16.15
C HIS A 257 10.88 0.35 15.77
N ASP A 258 11.71 1.03 16.55
CA ASP A 258 11.86 2.49 16.57
C ASP A 258 13.17 2.98 15.93
N PHE A 259 13.61 2.34 14.85
CA PHE A 259 14.90 2.65 14.20
C PHE A 259 15.02 4.12 13.75
N LEU A 260 13.94 4.71 13.20
CA LEU A 260 13.93 6.12 12.77
C LEU A 260 14.03 7.08 13.96
N ARG A 261 13.28 6.83 15.04
CA ARG A 261 13.32 7.66 16.24
C ARG A 261 14.70 7.62 16.88
N LYS A 262 15.29 6.43 17.01
CA LYS A 262 16.66 6.25 17.52
C LYS A 262 17.68 6.97 16.65
N ALA A 263 17.57 6.84 15.32
CA ALA A 263 18.48 7.53 14.40
C ALA A 263 18.40 9.06 14.56
N LEU A 264 17.18 9.59 14.70
CA LEU A 264 16.92 11.02 14.91
C LEU A 264 17.47 11.53 16.25
N GLU A 265 17.12 10.88 17.36
CA GLU A 265 17.47 11.35 18.71
C GLU A 265 18.95 11.15 19.04
N ALA A 266 19.55 10.04 18.60
CA ALA A 266 20.95 9.74 18.90
C ALA A 266 21.93 10.53 18.03
N ASN A 267 21.64 10.67 16.73
CA ASN A 267 22.61 11.25 15.77
C ASN A 267 22.29 12.70 15.40
N PHE A 268 21.03 13.14 15.53
CA PHE A 268 20.59 14.49 15.15
C PHE A 268 19.75 15.18 16.24
N PRO A 269 20.28 15.35 17.47
CA PRO A 269 19.53 15.93 18.60
C PRO A 269 19.11 17.39 18.36
N THR A 270 19.86 18.14 17.56
CA THR A 270 19.52 19.52 17.17
C THR A 270 18.27 19.57 16.30
N LEU A 271 18.12 18.61 15.38
CA LEU A 271 16.94 18.48 14.53
C LEU A 271 15.73 18.02 15.37
N ALA A 272 15.93 17.12 16.33
CA ALA A 272 14.88 16.77 17.29
C ALA A 272 14.41 17.98 18.13
N ARG A 273 15.33 18.85 18.57
CA ARG A 273 14.98 20.09 19.28
C ARG A 273 14.20 21.05 18.39
N MET A 274 14.66 21.27 17.16
CA MET A 274 13.98 22.10 16.15
C MET A 274 12.52 21.64 15.95
N THR A 275 12.29 20.33 15.89
CA THR A 275 10.92 19.80 15.72
C THR A 275 10.05 20.02 16.95
N ALA A 276 10.62 20.03 18.15
CA ALA A 276 9.89 20.35 19.37
C ALA A 276 9.40 21.80 19.35
N ASP A 277 10.30 22.71 19.02
CA ASP A 277 10.02 24.15 18.92
C ASP A 277 9.01 24.47 17.81
N LEU A 278 9.15 23.84 16.63
CA LEU A 278 8.18 23.98 15.55
C LEU A 278 6.80 23.43 15.92
N ALA A 279 6.74 22.29 16.62
CA ALA A 279 5.47 21.74 17.09
C ALA A 279 4.81 22.69 18.10
N GLU A 280 5.59 23.28 19.00
CA GLU A 280 5.07 24.25 19.97
C GLU A 280 4.57 25.51 19.26
N THR A 281 5.36 26.06 18.34
CA THR A 281 5.06 27.29 17.61
C THR A 281 3.88 27.16 16.66
N CYS A 282 3.75 26.04 15.95
CA CYS A 282 2.75 25.87 14.88
C CYS A 282 1.49 25.14 15.35
N LEU A 283 1.57 24.25 16.34
CA LEU A 283 0.42 23.43 16.76
C LEU A 283 -0.18 23.87 18.10
N THR A 284 0.61 24.34 19.06
CA THR A 284 0.09 24.66 20.40
C THR A 284 -0.03 26.16 20.68
N ALA A 285 0.95 26.96 20.27
CA ALA A 285 1.01 28.40 20.55
C ALA A 285 -0.16 29.20 19.95
N PRO A 286 -0.66 28.91 18.72
CA PRO A 286 -1.77 29.70 18.16
C PRO A 286 -3.13 29.39 18.79
N GLY A 287 -3.21 28.38 19.66
CA GLY A 287 -4.42 28.04 20.42
C GLY A 287 -5.04 26.69 20.04
N PRO A 288 -6.27 26.40 20.49
CA PRO A 288 -6.96 25.17 20.14
C PRO A 288 -7.33 25.18 18.65
N LEU A 289 -7.15 24.04 17.99
CA LEU A 289 -7.50 23.86 16.58
C LEU A 289 -9.01 24.06 16.36
N PRO A 290 -9.43 24.76 15.28
CA PRO A 290 -10.83 25.02 14.96
C PRO A 290 -11.49 23.78 14.35
N TRP A 291 -11.67 22.74 15.17
CA TRP A 291 -12.43 21.56 14.79
C TRP A 291 -13.88 21.96 14.48
N ALA A 292 -14.42 21.45 13.37
CA ALA A 292 -15.82 21.68 13.04
C ALA A 292 -16.73 21.18 14.19
N PRO A 293 -17.64 22.02 14.73
CA PRO A 293 -18.42 21.73 15.94
C PRO A 293 -19.36 20.53 15.79
N ASP A 294 -19.73 20.22 14.55
CA ASP A 294 -20.38 18.97 14.16
C ASP A 294 -19.45 18.28 13.18
N SER A 295 -18.54 17.44 13.67
CA SER A 295 -17.86 16.48 12.80
C SER A 295 -18.96 15.67 12.13
N ALA A 296 -19.30 16.00 10.88
CA ALA A 296 -20.39 15.36 10.16
C ALA A 296 -20.05 13.87 10.09
N THR A 297 -20.59 13.10 11.05
CA THR A 297 -20.48 11.65 11.03
C THR A 297 -20.98 11.26 9.66
N PRO A 298 -20.14 10.65 8.82
CA PRO A 298 -20.52 10.39 7.45
C PRO A 298 -21.83 9.63 7.49
N THR A 299 -22.83 10.13 6.75
CA THR A 299 -24.16 9.50 6.70
C THR A 299 -23.96 8.01 6.44
N VAL A 300 -24.72 7.14 7.11
CA VAL A 300 -24.59 5.68 6.95
C VAL A 300 -24.57 5.28 5.46
N ALA A 301 -25.40 5.94 4.64
CA ALA A 301 -25.41 5.77 3.18
C ALA A 301 -24.05 6.09 2.52
N ARG A 302 -23.39 7.18 2.91
CA ARG A 302 -22.07 7.56 2.42
C ARG A 302 -21.02 6.52 2.81
N THR A 303 -20.98 6.14 4.09
CA THR A 303 -20.04 5.13 4.61
C THR A 303 -20.21 3.77 3.92
N LEU A 304 -21.44 3.31 3.72
CA LEU A 304 -21.74 2.07 3.01
C LEU A 304 -21.42 2.16 1.51
N SER A 305 -21.72 3.29 0.87
CA SER A 305 -21.37 3.51 -0.55
C SER A 305 -19.85 3.50 -0.76
N ARG A 306 -19.10 4.08 0.18
CA ARG A 306 -17.64 4.07 0.16
C ARG A 306 -17.09 2.67 0.37
N PHE A 307 -17.61 1.93 1.34
CA PHE A 307 -17.25 0.54 1.57
C PHE A 307 -17.50 -0.31 0.31
N ALA A 308 -18.67 -0.17 -0.33
CA ALA A 308 -18.99 -0.88 -1.56
C ALA A 308 -18.03 -0.51 -2.71
N ALA A 309 -17.66 0.76 -2.84
CA ALA A 309 -16.67 1.21 -3.82
C ALA A 309 -15.29 0.60 -3.56
N ASP A 310 -14.86 0.52 -2.29
CA ASP A 310 -13.58 -0.09 -1.94
C ASP A 310 -13.57 -1.62 -2.18
N VAL A 311 -14.69 -2.31 -1.90
CA VAL A 311 -14.85 -3.73 -2.27
C VAL A 311 -14.72 -3.92 -3.78
N LEU A 312 -15.40 -3.08 -4.57
CA LEU A 312 -15.33 -3.13 -6.04
C LEU A 312 -13.90 -2.92 -6.56
N ARG A 313 -13.10 -2.05 -5.94
CA ARG A 313 -11.70 -1.83 -6.35
C ARG A 313 -10.83 -3.08 -6.22
N VAL A 314 -11.10 -3.92 -5.23
CA VAL A 314 -10.33 -5.14 -4.96
C VAL A 314 -10.87 -6.34 -5.75
N THR A 315 -12.06 -6.25 -6.36
CA THR A 315 -12.60 -7.36 -7.16
C THR A 315 -11.70 -7.70 -8.35
N PRO A 316 -11.34 -8.99 -8.53
CA PRO A 316 -10.52 -9.40 -9.67
C PRO A 316 -11.27 -9.10 -10.97
N VAL A 317 -10.52 -8.72 -12.01
CA VAL A 317 -11.01 -8.32 -13.33
C VAL A 317 -11.79 -7.00 -13.32
N ALA A 318 -12.83 -6.83 -12.49
CA ALA A 318 -13.67 -5.63 -12.48
C ALA A 318 -13.03 -4.42 -11.77
N GLY A 319 -12.18 -4.64 -10.77
CA GLY A 319 -11.51 -3.59 -9.99
C GLY A 319 -10.68 -2.61 -10.83
N PRO A 320 -9.76 -3.07 -11.70
CA PRO A 320 -8.98 -2.18 -12.56
C PRO A 320 -9.85 -1.31 -13.50
N TYR A 321 -10.94 -1.87 -14.03
CA TYR A 321 -11.91 -1.09 -14.82
C TYR A 321 -12.63 -0.05 -13.96
N PHE A 322 -13.06 -0.42 -12.75
CA PHE A 322 -13.70 0.52 -11.83
C PHE A 322 -12.76 1.65 -11.40
N VAL A 323 -11.48 1.37 -11.10
CA VAL A 323 -10.49 2.39 -10.72
C VAL A 323 -10.19 3.33 -11.88
N SER A 324 -9.93 2.79 -13.08
CA SER A 324 -9.66 3.62 -14.27
C SER A 324 -10.86 4.49 -14.64
N GLU A 325 -12.07 3.99 -14.46
CA GLU A 325 -13.30 4.73 -14.72
C GLU A 325 -13.59 5.78 -13.65
N ALA A 326 -13.40 5.46 -12.37
CA ALA A 326 -13.51 6.42 -11.27
C ALA A 326 -12.51 7.57 -11.41
N ARG A 327 -11.27 7.28 -11.85
CA ARG A 327 -10.26 8.30 -12.16
C ARG A 327 -10.68 9.20 -13.31
N ARG A 328 -11.18 8.62 -14.41
CA ARG A 328 -11.69 9.39 -15.56
C ARG A 328 -12.88 10.29 -15.19
N ARG A 329 -13.77 9.87 -14.28
CA ARG A 329 -14.85 10.73 -13.78
C ARG A 329 -14.34 11.92 -12.98
N ALA A 330 -13.25 11.74 -12.23
CA ALA A 330 -12.64 12.81 -11.46
C ALA A 330 -11.92 13.82 -12.37
N GLU A 331 -11.36 13.37 -13.48
CA GLU A 331 -10.67 14.21 -14.47
C GLU A 331 -11.66 14.92 -15.43
N ASP A 332 -12.72 14.25 -15.90
CA ASP A 332 -13.68 14.77 -16.89
C ASP A 332 -15.17 14.69 -16.42
N PRO A 333 -15.69 15.70 -15.71
CA PRO A 333 -17.06 15.69 -15.20
C PRO A 333 -18.16 15.86 -16.28
N GLU A 334 -17.82 16.35 -17.48
CA GLU A 334 -18.81 16.80 -18.49
C GLU A 334 -19.25 15.73 -19.52
N SER A 335 -18.61 14.56 -19.58
CA SER A 335 -18.84 13.55 -20.65
C SER A 335 -19.93 12.50 -20.32
N GLY A 336 -21.10 12.93 -19.83
CA GLY A 336 -22.13 12.03 -19.29
C GLY A 336 -22.79 11.05 -20.28
N ALA A 337 -22.97 11.41 -21.55
CA ALA A 337 -23.80 10.63 -22.48
C ALA A 337 -23.09 9.40 -23.10
N ALA A 338 -21.86 9.57 -23.60
CA ALA A 338 -21.05 8.47 -24.13
C ALA A 338 -20.68 7.46 -23.01
N MET A 339 -20.59 7.96 -21.78
CA MET A 339 -20.28 7.21 -20.57
C MET A 339 -21.42 6.28 -20.13
N VAL A 340 -22.69 6.72 -20.21
CA VAL A 340 -23.85 5.83 -19.94
C VAL A 340 -23.92 4.69 -20.96
N ALA A 341 -23.64 4.97 -22.24
CA ALA A 341 -23.63 3.96 -23.28
C ALA A 341 -22.51 2.92 -23.09
N ALA A 342 -21.29 3.36 -22.75
CA ALA A 342 -20.17 2.46 -22.46
C ALA A 342 -20.43 1.58 -21.23
N ARG A 343 -21.08 2.11 -20.17
CA ARG A 343 -21.49 1.34 -18.98
C ARG A 343 -22.55 0.30 -19.29
N ALA A 344 -23.54 0.66 -20.09
CA ALA A 344 -24.57 -0.28 -20.53
C ALA A 344 -23.94 -1.42 -21.35
N LEU A 345 -23.02 -1.13 -22.26
CA LEU A 345 -22.27 -2.13 -23.03
C LEU A 345 -21.41 -3.04 -22.15
N GLY A 346 -20.69 -2.47 -21.17
CA GLY A 346 -19.87 -3.25 -20.23
C GLY A 346 -20.69 -4.20 -19.35
N LEU A 347 -21.81 -3.71 -18.79
CA LEU A 347 -22.72 -4.54 -18.00
C LEU A 347 -23.40 -5.62 -18.84
N LEU A 348 -23.76 -5.31 -20.09
CA LEU A 348 -24.30 -6.31 -21.03
C LEU A 348 -23.25 -7.37 -21.40
N ALA A 349 -21.99 -6.98 -21.63
CA ALA A 349 -20.91 -7.93 -21.93
C ALA A 349 -20.64 -8.88 -20.76
N VAL A 350 -20.56 -8.37 -19.53
CA VAL A 350 -20.39 -9.21 -18.33
C VAL A 350 -21.63 -10.08 -18.08
N GLY A 351 -22.83 -9.50 -18.17
CA GLY A 351 -24.08 -10.23 -17.99
C GLY A 351 -24.25 -11.36 -19.01
N SER A 352 -23.91 -11.10 -20.27
CA SER A 352 -23.95 -12.11 -21.34
C SER A 352 -22.89 -13.20 -21.16
N ALA A 353 -21.67 -12.86 -20.73
CA ALA A 353 -20.63 -13.85 -20.44
C ALA A 353 -21.01 -14.77 -19.27
N VAL A 354 -21.56 -14.22 -18.18
CA VAL A 354 -22.03 -15.00 -17.03
C VAL A 354 -23.23 -15.87 -17.42
N ALA A 355 -24.20 -15.31 -18.15
CA ALA A 355 -25.35 -16.06 -18.63
C ALA A 355 -24.95 -17.19 -19.57
N TYR A 356 -24.02 -16.95 -20.50
CA TYR A 356 -23.48 -17.96 -21.40
C TYR A 356 -22.70 -19.04 -20.66
N GLY A 357 -21.85 -18.67 -19.69
CA GLY A 357 -21.16 -19.62 -18.83
C GLY A 357 -22.12 -20.50 -18.02
N ALA A 358 -23.14 -19.89 -17.41
CA ALA A 358 -24.16 -20.63 -16.67
C ALA A 358 -25.00 -21.54 -17.57
N TRP A 359 -25.33 -21.07 -18.78
CA TRP A 359 -26.10 -21.83 -19.76
C TRP A 359 -25.29 -23.01 -20.32
N THR A 360 -24.04 -22.79 -20.71
CA THR A 360 -23.15 -23.87 -21.17
C THR A 360 -22.91 -24.88 -20.05
N TYR A 361 -22.63 -24.42 -18.82
CA TYR A 361 -22.41 -25.31 -17.69
C TYR A 361 -23.64 -26.17 -17.37
N ARG A 362 -24.84 -25.57 -17.34
CA ARG A 362 -26.09 -26.31 -17.13
C ARG A 362 -26.50 -27.17 -18.32
N GLY A 363 -26.06 -26.81 -19.53
CA GLY A 363 -26.38 -27.49 -20.78
C GLY A 363 -25.43 -28.64 -21.13
N MET A 364 -24.33 -28.81 -20.40
CA MET A 364 -23.45 -29.97 -20.58
C MET A 364 -24.20 -31.23 -20.17
N ALA A 365 -24.46 -32.11 -21.14
CA ALA A 365 -24.95 -33.46 -20.88
C ALA A 365 -23.93 -34.19 -20.00
N PRO A 366 -24.38 -35.09 -19.10
CA PRO A 366 -23.46 -35.87 -18.27
C PRO A 366 -22.45 -36.60 -19.17
N PHE A 367 -21.17 -36.43 -18.88
CA PHE A 367 -20.09 -37.09 -19.61
C PHE A 367 -20.07 -38.57 -19.23
N GLY A 368 -20.81 -39.37 -19.99
CA GLY A 368 -20.87 -40.82 -19.84
C GLY A 368 -22.25 -41.34 -19.47
N LEU A 369 -22.54 -42.55 -19.90
CA LEU A 369 -23.72 -43.31 -19.47
C LEU A 369 -23.42 -44.00 -18.15
N LYS A 370 -24.45 -44.21 -17.32
CA LYS A 370 -24.33 -44.91 -16.01
C LYS A 370 -23.69 -46.30 -16.15
N LYS A 371 -23.93 -46.97 -17.27
CA LYS A 371 -23.31 -48.25 -17.62
C LYS A 371 -22.46 -48.07 -18.87
N GLN A 372 -21.17 -48.30 -18.72
CA GLN A 372 -20.24 -48.39 -19.84
C GLN A 372 -19.80 -49.85 -19.97
N ALA A 373 -20.31 -50.51 -21.01
CA ALA A 373 -19.96 -51.88 -21.33
C ALA A 373 -18.74 -51.89 -22.26
N TRP A 374 -17.62 -52.40 -21.77
CA TRP A 374 -16.43 -52.59 -22.58
C TRP A 374 -16.38 -54.05 -23.01
N ALA A 375 -16.61 -54.30 -24.30
CA ALA A 375 -16.47 -55.64 -24.87
C ALA A 375 -15.00 -55.86 -25.24
N ARG A 376 -14.44 -56.99 -24.79
CA ARG A 376 -13.15 -57.45 -25.32
C ARG A 376 -13.34 -57.81 -26.80
N PRO A 377 -12.59 -57.23 -27.75
CA PRO A 377 -12.64 -57.68 -29.13
C PRO A 377 -12.22 -59.15 -29.18
N ALA A 378 -13.07 -60.01 -29.74
CA ALA A 378 -12.74 -61.41 -29.99
C ALA A 378 -11.72 -61.49 -31.13
N GLY A 379 -10.52 -62.01 -30.83
CA GLY A 379 -9.44 -62.22 -31.78
C GLY A 379 -8.14 -61.52 -31.34
N GLY A 380 -7.13 -62.33 -31.02
CA GLY A 380 -5.75 -61.86 -30.88
C GLY A 380 -5.32 -61.21 -32.20
N ARG A 381 -5.03 -59.91 -32.15
CA ARG A 381 -4.77 -59.09 -33.33
C ARG A 381 -3.43 -58.37 -33.21
N LEU A 382 -2.41 -59.06 -32.70
CA LEU A 382 -1.03 -58.61 -32.86
C LEU A 382 -0.67 -58.56 -34.35
N GLY A 383 -1.23 -59.45 -35.17
CA GLY A 383 -1.07 -59.45 -36.64
C GLY A 383 -1.55 -58.19 -37.37
N GLN A 384 -2.31 -57.29 -36.73
CA GLN A 384 -2.72 -56.02 -37.34
C GLN A 384 -1.60 -54.97 -37.36
N PHE A 385 -0.53 -55.17 -36.58
CA PHE A 385 0.60 -54.26 -36.47
C PHE A 385 1.77 -54.65 -37.39
N GLY A 386 1.47 -55.32 -38.51
CA GLY A 386 2.45 -55.74 -39.50
C GLY A 386 3.15 -57.06 -39.16
N ALA A 387 4.15 -57.43 -39.95
CA ALA A 387 4.75 -58.77 -39.94
C ALA A 387 5.33 -59.21 -38.58
N LEU A 388 5.83 -58.24 -37.79
CA LEU A 388 6.40 -58.49 -36.47
C LEU A 388 5.30 -58.84 -35.44
N GLY A 389 4.14 -58.22 -35.60
CA GLY A 389 2.94 -58.55 -34.82
C GLY A 389 2.36 -59.93 -35.16
N ALA A 390 2.44 -60.36 -36.42
CA ALA A 390 2.04 -61.71 -36.81
C ALA A 390 2.97 -62.81 -36.22
N MET A 391 4.27 -62.54 -36.12
CA MET A 391 5.22 -63.46 -35.48
C MET A 391 5.01 -63.58 -33.96
N LEU A 392 4.62 -62.49 -33.29
CA LEU A 392 4.38 -62.50 -31.85
C LEU A 392 3.06 -63.18 -31.48
N ASP A 393 2.06 -63.12 -32.36
CA ASP A 393 0.76 -63.81 -32.18
C ASP A 393 0.92 -65.34 -32.12
N PHE A 394 1.88 -65.87 -32.89
CA PHE A 394 2.24 -67.30 -32.88
C PHE A 394 2.99 -67.72 -31.61
N SER A 395 3.88 -66.86 -31.09
CA SER A 395 4.70 -67.12 -29.90
C SER A 395 3.89 -67.08 -28.60
N LEU A 396 2.90 -66.18 -28.53
CA LEU A 396 2.10 -65.92 -27.33
C LEU A 396 0.78 -66.71 -27.27
N GLY A 397 0.57 -67.66 -28.19
CA GLY A 397 -0.53 -68.62 -28.10
C GLY A 397 -1.91 -68.06 -28.48
N GLY A 398 -2.02 -67.34 -29.59
CA GLY A 398 -3.31 -67.12 -30.24
C GLY A 398 -3.83 -68.44 -30.82
N ALA A 399 -4.72 -69.13 -30.11
CA ALA A 399 -5.33 -70.37 -30.61
C ALA A 399 -6.14 -70.11 -31.89
N PRO A 400 -6.06 -70.97 -32.91
CA PRO A 400 -6.92 -70.86 -34.09
C PRO A 400 -8.37 -71.21 -33.73
N ASP A 401 -9.32 -70.40 -34.22
CA ASP A 401 -10.77 -70.64 -34.19
C ASP A 401 -11.14 -71.90 -34.97
N THR A 402 -10.89 -73.04 -34.35
CA THR A 402 -11.56 -74.30 -34.61
C THR A 402 -12.15 -74.69 -33.25
N TRP A 403 -13.31 -75.33 -33.19
CA TRP A 403 -14.07 -75.67 -31.96
C TRP A 403 -15.08 -74.64 -31.42
N ALA A 404 -15.77 -73.91 -32.31
CA ALA A 404 -17.06 -73.28 -31.96
C ALA A 404 -18.14 -73.60 -33.00
N GLN A 405 -18.42 -74.90 -33.20
CA GLN A 405 -19.78 -75.34 -33.55
C GLN A 405 -20.50 -75.58 -32.22
N GLY A 406 -21.28 -74.59 -31.80
CA GLY A 406 -22.08 -74.64 -30.58
C GLY A 406 -22.68 -73.28 -30.32
N GLU A 407 -24.01 -73.21 -30.37
CA GLU A 407 -24.81 -72.04 -30.02
C GLU A 407 -24.31 -71.37 -28.72
N GLY A 408 -24.17 -70.04 -28.76
CA GLY A 408 -23.94 -69.22 -27.58
C GLY A 408 -22.50 -68.76 -27.40
N ALA A 409 -21.95 -67.97 -28.33
CA ALA A 409 -20.78 -67.15 -28.04
C ALA A 409 -21.19 -66.04 -27.04
N SER A 410 -21.18 -66.37 -25.75
CA SER A 410 -21.45 -65.41 -24.68
C SER A 410 -20.30 -64.41 -24.61
N HIS A 411 -20.56 -63.20 -25.11
CA HIS A 411 -19.70 -62.04 -24.92
C HIS A 411 -19.38 -61.86 -23.44
N ALA A 412 -18.09 -61.90 -23.05
CA ALA A 412 -17.66 -61.46 -21.74
C ALA A 412 -17.71 -59.93 -21.72
N ILE A 413 -18.89 -59.39 -21.38
CA ILE A 413 -19.11 -57.97 -21.17
C ILE A 413 -18.64 -57.65 -19.75
N VAL A 414 -17.62 -56.80 -19.60
CA VAL A 414 -17.29 -56.22 -18.30
C VAL A 414 -18.13 -54.95 -18.17
N GLU A 415 -19.22 -55.05 -17.42
CA GLU A 415 -20.00 -53.89 -16.99
C GLU A 415 -19.30 -53.28 -15.77
N ALA A 416 -18.76 -52.07 -15.91
CA ALA A 416 -18.37 -51.26 -14.77
C ALA A 416 -19.49 -50.23 -14.52
N GLU A 417 -20.20 -50.38 -13.41
CA GLU A 417 -21.12 -49.34 -12.93
C GLU A 417 -20.27 -48.31 -12.17
N VAL A 418 -20.17 -47.11 -12.72
CA VAL A 418 -19.54 -45.98 -12.03
C VAL A 418 -20.67 -45.26 -11.30
N ASP A 419 -20.78 -45.50 -10.00
CA ASP A 419 -21.64 -44.69 -9.15
C ASP A 419 -21.02 -43.30 -9.03
N VAL A 420 -21.72 -42.32 -9.61
CA VAL A 420 -21.42 -40.90 -9.43
C VAL A 420 -22.41 -40.40 -8.36
N GLU A 421 -21.93 -40.23 -7.12
CA GLU A 421 -22.58 -39.35 -6.16
C GLU A 421 -22.38 -37.88 -6.53
#